data_AF-A0A074LEH5-F1
#
_entry.id   AF-A0A074LEH5-F1
#
_cell.length_a   1.000
_cell.length_b   1.000
_cell.length_c   1.000
_cell.angle_alpha   90.00
_cell.angle_beta   90.00
_cell.angle_gamma   90.00
#
_symmetry.space_group_name_H-M   'P 1'
#
loop_
_entity.id
_entity.type
_entity.pdbx_description
1 polymer ?
#
loop_
_entity_poly.entity_id
_entity_poly.type
_entity_poly.pdbx_seq_one_letter_code
_entity_poly.pdbx_strand_id
1 'polypeptide(L)'
;MDNTPTTEQEIAQWMVAQIREVGTLKQEDAIAYVRSEYGEQYVFISEHGHVSLEKEIKKAFRKLHGGRIAWDRDGFLWAWT
;
A
#
# COMPACT_ATOMS: atom_id res chain seq x y z
N MET A 1 -22.98 10.16 -11.19
CA MET A 1 -21.82 9.26 -11.31
C MET A 1 -21.16 9.30 -9.95
N ASP A 2 -21.30 8.25 -9.17
CA ASP A 2 -20.76 8.23 -7.81
C ASP A 2 -19.24 8.16 -7.90
N ASN A 3 -18.59 9.23 -7.46
CA ASN A 3 -17.13 9.41 -7.51
C ASN A 3 -16.49 9.02 -6.17
N THR A 4 -17.14 8.17 -5.39
CA THR A 4 -16.67 7.72 -4.08
C THR A 4 -15.54 6.71 -4.28
N PRO A 5 -14.37 6.91 -3.67
CA PRO A 5 -13.28 5.95 -3.76
C PRO A 5 -13.68 4.61 -3.12
N THR A 6 -13.21 3.50 -3.69
CA THR A 6 -13.31 2.19 -3.01
C THR A 6 -12.35 2.13 -1.83
N THR A 7 -12.57 1.22 -0.88
CA THR A 7 -11.67 1.05 0.26
C THR A 7 -10.22 0.75 -0.16
N GLU A 8 -10.00 0.01 -1.24
CA GLU A 8 -8.65 -0.21 -1.78
C GLU A 8 -8.02 1.07 -2.32
N GLN A 9 -8.83 1.97 -2.89
CA GLN A 9 -8.37 3.28 -3.33
C GLN A 9 -8.05 4.19 -2.13
N GLU A 10 -8.84 4.13 -1.06
CA GLU A 10 -8.58 4.86 0.18
C GLU A 10 -7.25 4.41 0.82
N ILE A 11 -7.04 3.09 0.94
CA ILE A 11 -5.77 2.54 1.44
C ILE A 11 -4.60 3.00 0.55
N ALA A 12 -4.76 2.92 -0.78
CA ALA A 12 -3.72 3.34 -1.71
C ALA A 12 -3.42 4.85 -1.62
N GLN A 13 -4.44 5.69 -1.39
CA GLN A 13 -4.27 7.11 -1.16
C GLN A 13 -3.49 7.38 0.14
N TRP A 14 -3.84 6.68 1.22
CA TRP A 14 -3.11 6.76 2.49
C TRP A 14 -1.63 6.38 2.31
N MET A 15 -1.32 5.28 1.61
CA MET A 15 0.07 4.88 1.37
C MET A 15 0.87 5.98 0.64
N VAL A 16 0.28 6.62 -0.38
CA VAL A 16 0.94 7.72 -1.10
C VAL A 16 1.12 8.94 -0.20
N ALA A 17 0.12 9.30 0.60
CA ALA A 17 0.21 10.42 1.53
C ALA A 17 1.33 10.19 2.56
N GLN A 18 1.38 8.99 3.15
CA GLN A 18 2.40 8.62 4.13
C GLN A 18 3.82 8.72 3.56
N ILE A 19 4.04 8.21 2.34
CA ILE A 19 5.35 8.29 1.69
C ILE A 19 5.71 9.73 1.31
N ARG A 20 4.74 10.57 0.95
CA ARG A 20 4.99 12.00 0.69
C ARG A 20 5.40 12.77 1.94
N GLU A 21 4.81 12.42 3.08
CA GLU A 21 5.06 13.10 4.35
C GLU A 21 6.34 12.60 5.02
N VAL A 22 6.55 11.29 5.08
CA VAL A 22 7.67 10.64 5.79
C VAL A 22 8.86 10.33 4.87
N GLY A 23 8.64 10.29 3.56
CA GLY A 23 9.64 9.92 2.55
C GLY A 23 9.69 8.41 2.25
N THR A 24 9.27 7.56 3.20
CA THR A 24 9.24 6.10 3.04
C THR A 24 8.05 5.45 3.74
N LEU A 25 7.75 4.20 3.38
CA LEU A 25 6.77 3.33 4.04
C LEU A 25 7.25 1.88 3.97
N LYS A 26 7.51 1.25 5.12
CA LYS A 26 7.83 -0.18 5.15
C LYS A 26 6.59 -1.03 4.89
N GLN A 27 6.80 -2.20 4.29
CA GLN A 27 5.72 -3.16 4.06
C GLN A 27 5.07 -3.64 5.36
N GLU A 28 5.86 -3.87 6.42
CA GLU A 28 5.34 -4.28 7.73
C GLU A 28 4.37 -3.25 8.32
N ASP A 29 4.74 -1.96 8.26
CA ASP A 29 3.93 -0.86 8.79
C ASP A 29 2.65 -0.69 7.98
N ALA A 30 2.74 -0.79 6.65
CA ALA A 30 1.58 -0.74 5.77
C ALA A 30 0.59 -1.88 6.06
N ILE A 31 1.09 -3.10 6.26
CA ILE A 31 0.27 -4.27 6.60
C ILE A 31 -0.39 -4.09 7.97
N ALA A 32 0.38 -3.65 8.98
CA ALA A 32 -0.13 -3.45 10.33
C ALA A 32 -1.25 -2.40 10.36
N TYR A 33 -1.04 -1.26 9.69
CA TYR A 33 -2.07 -0.23 9.54
C TYR A 33 -3.32 -0.75 8.84
N VAL A 34 -3.16 -1.42 7.70
CA VAL A 34 -4.31 -1.91 6.93
C VAL A 34 -5.13 -2.93 7.71
N ARG A 35 -4.47 -3.83 8.46
CA ARG A 35 -5.14 -4.78 9.34
C ARG A 35 -5.92 -4.10 10.46
N SER A 36 -5.32 -3.10 11.11
CA SER A 36 -5.93 -2.35 12.22
C SER A 36 -7.17 -1.58 11.76
N GLU A 37 -7.05 -0.83 10.66
CA GLU A 37 -8.06 0.15 10.27
C GLU A 37 -9.14 -0.42 9.33
N TYR A 38 -8.80 -1.41 8.51
CA TYR A 38 -9.70 -1.93 7.46
C TYR A 38 -10.00 -3.42 7.60
N GLY A 39 -9.10 -4.20 8.21
CA GLY A 39 -9.28 -5.62 8.51
C GLY A 39 -8.49 -6.59 7.62
N GLU A 40 -8.45 -7.85 8.03
CA GLU A 40 -7.61 -8.90 7.42
C GLU A 40 -7.95 -9.22 5.96
N GLN A 41 -9.14 -8.88 5.45
CA GLN A 41 -9.49 -9.17 4.04
C GLN A 41 -8.67 -8.38 3.01
N TYR A 42 -7.91 -7.37 3.46
CA TYR A 42 -7.05 -6.53 2.61
C TYR A 42 -5.59 -6.97 2.58
N VAL A 43 -5.30 -8.11 3.21
CA VAL A 43 -3.99 -8.75 3.19
C VAL A 43 -4.11 -10.23 2.88
N PHE A 44 -3.05 -10.81 2.32
CA PHE A 44 -2.97 -12.24 2.06
C PHE A 44 -1.59 -12.78 2.39
N ILE A 45 -1.53 -14.10 2.60
CA ILE A 45 -0.26 -14.85 2.70
C ILE A 45 0.08 -15.35 1.30
N SER A 46 1.22 -14.91 0.78
CA SER A 46 1.72 -15.39 -0.52
C SER A 46 2.12 -16.87 -0.46
N GLU A 47 2.35 -17.48 -1.62
CA GLU A 47 2.80 -18.88 -1.73
C GLU A 47 4.09 -19.17 -0.93
N HIS A 48 4.90 -18.15 -0.68
CA HIS A 48 6.15 -18.23 0.07
C HIS A 48 5.96 -17.99 1.59
N GLY A 49 4.72 -17.84 2.06
CA GLY A 49 4.41 -17.61 3.48
C GLY A 49 4.51 -16.15 3.93
N HIS A 50 4.80 -15.19 3.02
CA HIS A 50 4.94 -13.78 3.38
C HIS A 50 3.59 -13.05 3.29
N VAL A 51 3.27 -12.24 4.32
CA VAL A 51 2.08 -11.38 4.32
C VAL A 51 2.27 -10.22 3.35
N SER A 52 1.23 -9.90 2.57
CA SER A 52 1.27 -8.81 1.61
C SER A 52 -0.10 -8.17 1.43
N LEU A 53 -0.13 -6.94 0.92
CA LEU A 53 -1.38 -6.23 0.60
C LEU A 53 -2.08 -6.83 -0.61
N GLU A 54 -3.41 -6.78 -0.59
CA GLU A 54 -4.27 -7.23 -1.68
C GLU A 54 -3.93 -6.61 -3.04
N LYS A 55 -4.26 -7.35 -4.11
CA LYS A 55 -3.87 -7.00 -5.48
C LYS A 55 -4.45 -5.66 -5.93
N GLU A 56 -5.72 -5.39 -5.62
CA GLU A 56 -6.39 -4.16 -6.06
C GLU A 56 -5.85 -2.90 -5.35
N ILE A 57 -5.37 -3.04 -4.11
CA ILE A 57 -4.64 -1.96 -3.39
C ILE A 57 -3.35 -1.63 -4.14
N LYS A 58 -2.52 -2.64 -4.43
CA LYS A 58 -1.25 -2.46 -5.16
C LYS A 58 -1.45 -1.83 -6.53
N LYS A 59 -2.53 -2.21 -7.22
CA LYS A 59 -2.91 -1.65 -8.53
C LYS A 59 -3.34 -0.19 -8.42
N ALA A 60 -4.19 0.15 -7.46
CA ALA A 60 -4.60 1.53 -7.19
C ALA A 60 -3.40 2.39 -6.79
N PHE A 61 -2.54 1.88 -5.89
CA PHE A 61 -1.32 2.54 -5.44
C PHE A 61 -0.39 2.88 -6.62
N ARG A 62 -0.10 1.88 -7.48
CA ARG A 62 0.71 2.08 -8.70
C ARG A 62 0.15 3.17 -9.61
N LYS A 63 -1.18 3.20 -9.79
CA LYS A 63 -1.87 4.20 -10.60
C LYS A 63 -1.73 5.60 -10.00
N LEU A 64 -1.84 5.74 -8.68
CA LEU A 64 -1.82 7.04 -7.99
C LEU A 64 -0.43 7.69 -8.01
N HIS A 65 0.62 6.93 -7.75
CA HIS A 65 1.97 7.52 -7.66
C HIS A 65 2.62 7.74 -9.03
N GLY A 66 2.16 7.05 -10.08
CA GLY A 66 2.58 7.30 -11.46
C GLY A 66 4.08 7.15 -11.69
N GLY A 67 4.72 6.21 -11.00
CA GLY A 67 6.17 5.95 -11.10
C GLY A 67 7.07 6.76 -10.16
N ARG A 68 6.54 7.71 -9.37
CA ARG A 68 7.32 8.54 -8.42
C ARG A 68 7.72 7.84 -7.11
N ILE A 69 7.26 6.61 -6.92
CA ILE A 69 7.53 5.81 -5.74
C ILE A 69 8.09 4.49 -6.23
N ALA A 70 9.27 4.13 -5.73
CA ALA A 70 9.92 2.87 -6.04
C ALA A 70 9.86 1.92 -4.85
N TRP A 71 9.94 0.63 -5.16
CA TRP A 71 10.08 -0.44 -4.18
C TRP A 71 11.56 -0.78 -3.99
N ASP A 72 12.04 -0.64 -2.77
CA ASP A 72 13.35 -1.13 -2.32
C ASP A 72 13.17 -2.56 -1.78
N ARG A 73 13.82 -3.51 -2.45
CA ARG A 73 13.73 -4.93 -2.09
C ARG A 73 14.55 -5.27 -0.85
N ASP A 74 15.67 -4.58 -0.63
CA ASP A 74 16.57 -4.87 0.47
C ASP A 74 16.02 -4.26 1.77
N GLY A 75 15.42 -3.07 1.66
CA GLY A 75 14.77 -2.38 2.78
C GLY A 75 13.32 -2.80 3.05
N PHE A 76 12.71 -3.62 2.18
CA PHE A 76 11.28 -3.95 2.20
C PHE A 76 10.37 -2.72 2.38
N LEU A 77 10.69 -1.64 1.65
CA LEU A 77 9.98 -0.36 1.78
C LEU A 77 9.72 0.29 0.43
N TRP A 78 8.72 1.15 0.41
CA TRP A 78 8.50 2.09 -0.67
C TRP A 78 9.11 3.44 -0.32
N ALA A 79 9.77 4.09 -1.27
CA ALA A 79 10.40 5.39 -1.10
C ALA A 79 10.08 6.32 -2.27
N TRP A 80 10.05 7.63 -1.99
CA TRP A 80 9.94 8.65 -3.03
C TRP A 80 11.23 8.71 -3.87
N THR A 81 11.10 8.80 -5.20
CA THR A 81 12.22 8.87 -6.16
C THR A 81 12.21 10.13 -6.99
#